data_AF-A0A849FW35-F1
#
_entry.id   AF-A0A849FW35-F1
#
_cell.length_a   1.000
_cell.length_b   1.000
_cell.length_c   1.000
_cell.angle_alpha   90.00
_cell.angle_beta   90.00
_cell.angle_gamma   90.00
#
_symmetry.space_group_name_H-M   'P 1'
#
loop_
_entity.id
_entity.type
_entity.pdbx_description
1 polymer ?
#
loop_
_entity_poly.entity_id
_entity_poly.type
_entity_poly.pdbx_seq_one_letter_code
_entity_poly.pdbx_strand_id
1 'polypeptide(L)'
;MRYLALLFLLFPNITEAGEVCVHVSDIGADPSAPAELVQVYEEVAAGLERFPSLLAAVEDQSPELCLSSKMDNAHGYFDIEQNRIYLSDQIPIAMQVGVLLHEVRHLEQFSLGICPSDDLAMKEYARATFALEADASVVSLLVAWDMKENGNSGPWLALSAWPTQADIASSFASEMRASNDVPTAASAAFDQWYMSEARLEEYYIASCSDFLDRQDASKTLPRYQLVPADFLDELCRLPDGSSYSCSPPKVERR
;
A
#
# COMPACT_ATOMS: atom_id res chain seq x y z
N MET A 1 -24.85 -32.75 -55.19
CA MET A 1 -25.49 -32.55 -53.87
C MET A 1 -24.40 -32.71 -52.82
N ARG A 2 -23.94 -31.60 -52.22
CA ARG A 2 -22.86 -31.56 -51.23
C ARG A 2 -23.46 -31.82 -49.84
N TYR A 3 -22.91 -32.78 -49.11
CA TYR A 3 -23.20 -32.99 -47.69
C TYR A 3 -22.42 -31.95 -46.86
N LEU A 4 -23.15 -31.23 -46.00
CA LEU A 4 -22.62 -30.28 -45.04
C LEU A 4 -22.37 -31.04 -43.73
N ALA A 5 -21.10 -31.21 -43.34
CA ALA A 5 -20.73 -31.72 -42.03
C ALA A 5 -20.73 -30.55 -41.02
N LEU A 6 -21.59 -30.63 -40.01
CA LEU A 6 -21.62 -29.72 -38.87
C LEU A 6 -20.43 -30.07 -37.96
N LEU A 7 -19.40 -29.22 -37.94
CA LEU A 7 -18.32 -29.30 -36.97
C LEU A 7 -18.78 -28.56 -35.71
N PHE A 8 -19.15 -29.28 -34.65
CA PHE A 8 -19.31 -28.71 -33.32
C PHE A 8 -17.92 -28.34 -32.80
N LEU A 9 -17.54 -27.07 -32.96
CA LEU A 9 -16.43 -26.48 -32.23
C LEU A 9 -16.91 -26.27 -30.79
N LEU A 10 -16.52 -27.20 -29.92
CA LEU A 10 -16.45 -26.96 -28.48
C LEU A 10 -15.37 -25.90 -28.28
N PHE A 11 -15.77 -24.64 -28.11
CA PHE A 11 -14.88 -23.62 -27.61
C PHE A 11 -14.52 -24.01 -26.17
N PRO A 12 -13.22 -24.13 -25.82
CA PRO A 12 -12.85 -24.13 -24.41
C PRO A 12 -13.34 -22.80 -23.84
N ASN A 13 -14.12 -22.85 -22.77
CA ASN A 13 -14.30 -21.69 -21.91
C ASN A 13 -12.90 -21.31 -21.44
N ILE A 14 -12.31 -20.29 -22.06
CA ILE A 14 -11.20 -19.58 -21.49
C ILE A 14 -11.82 -18.87 -20.30
N THR A 15 -11.67 -19.45 -19.11
CA THR A 15 -11.90 -18.73 -17.87
C THR A 15 -10.89 -17.59 -17.89
N GLU A 16 -11.34 -16.40 -18.27
CA GLU A 16 -10.58 -15.18 -18.05
C GLU A 16 -10.21 -15.19 -16.56
N ALA A 17 -8.91 -15.18 -16.27
CA ALA A 17 -8.42 -15.16 -14.90
C ALA A 17 -9.04 -13.93 -14.22
N GLY A 18 -9.95 -14.18 -13.28
CA GLY A 18 -11.02 -13.26 -12.90
C GLY A 18 -10.60 -12.38 -11.74
N GLU A 19 -10.70 -11.07 -11.94
CA GLU A 19 -10.73 -10.11 -10.86
C GLU A 19 -12.11 -10.16 -10.21
N VAL A 20 -12.17 -10.23 -8.88
CA VAL A 20 -13.41 -10.16 -8.12
C VAL A 20 -13.29 -9.02 -7.12
N CYS A 21 -14.14 -8.01 -7.28
CA CYS A 21 -14.20 -6.83 -6.44
C CYS A 21 -15.48 -6.81 -5.62
N VAL A 22 -15.38 -6.35 -4.38
CA VAL A 22 -16.51 -6.17 -3.47
C VAL A 22 -16.36 -4.84 -2.76
N HIS A 23 -17.43 -4.05 -2.67
CA HIS A 23 -17.41 -2.84 -1.86
C HIS A 23 -17.19 -3.18 -0.39
N VAL A 24 -16.29 -2.45 0.29
CA VAL A 24 -16.00 -2.67 1.71
C VAL A 24 -17.26 -2.61 2.58
N SER A 25 -18.18 -1.70 2.28
CA SER A 25 -19.46 -1.56 3.00
C SER A 25 -20.37 -2.80 2.89
N ASP A 26 -20.19 -3.61 1.84
CA ASP A 26 -21.01 -4.78 1.55
C ASP A 26 -20.28 -6.11 1.85
N ILE A 27 -18.98 -6.09 2.14
CA ILE A 27 -18.12 -7.30 2.14
C ILE A 27 -18.57 -8.41 3.08
N GLY A 28 -19.13 -8.10 4.25
CA GLY A 28 -19.68 -9.09 5.18
C GLY A 28 -21.13 -9.50 4.91
N ALA A 29 -21.82 -8.78 4.01
CA ALA A 29 -23.23 -8.98 3.69
C ALA A 29 -23.46 -9.58 2.30
N ASP A 30 -22.50 -9.41 1.38
CA ASP A 30 -22.56 -9.92 0.03
C ASP A 30 -22.28 -11.44 0.00
N PRO A 31 -23.28 -12.29 -0.32
CA PRO A 31 -23.08 -13.74 -0.38
C PRO A 31 -22.18 -14.19 -1.54
N SER A 32 -21.86 -13.29 -2.47
CA SER A 32 -20.93 -13.53 -3.58
C SER A 32 -19.50 -13.08 -3.28
N ALA A 33 -19.26 -12.42 -2.14
CA ALA A 33 -17.93 -12.02 -1.72
C ALA A 33 -17.03 -13.26 -1.53
N PRO A 34 -15.81 -13.26 -2.10
CA PRO A 34 -14.84 -14.32 -1.84
C PRO A 34 -14.56 -14.43 -0.34
N ALA A 35 -14.69 -15.64 0.22
CA ALA A 35 -14.46 -15.88 1.65
C ALA A 35 -13.07 -15.40 2.13
N GLU A 36 -12.09 -15.45 1.24
CA GLU A 36 -10.74 -14.91 1.45
C GLU A 36 -10.73 -13.39 1.65
N LEU A 37 -11.41 -12.61 0.79
CA LEU A 37 -11.55 -11.16 0.97
C LEU A 37 -12.29 -10.83 2.27
N VAL A 38 -13.35 -11.57 2.57
CA VAL A 38 -14.09 -11.39 3.83
C VAL A 38 -13.16 -11.60 5.02
N GLN A 39 -12.40 -12.69 5.04
CA GLN A 39 -11.45 -12.97 6.12
C GLN A 39 -10.38 -11.88 6.24
N VAL A 40 -9.74 -11.49 5.13
CA VAL A 40 -8.70 -10.46 5.13
C VAL A 40 -9.25 -9.14 5.67
N TYR A 41 -10.43 -8.72 5.22
CA TYR A 41 -11.04 -7.48 5.67
C TYR A 41 -11.44 -7.55 7.15
N GLU A 42 -12.04 -8.63 7.62
CA GLU A 42 -12.40 -8.80 9.04
C GLU A 42 -11.17 -8.71 9.95
N GLU A 43 -10.05 -9.34 9.55
CA GLU A 43 -8.78 -9.27 10.29
C GLU A 43 -8.20 -7.85 10.32
N VAL A 44 -8.24 -7.13 9.18
CA VAL A 44 -7.81 -5.73 9.12
C VAL A 44 -8.72 -4.84 9.95
N ALA A 45 -10.03 -4.90 9.77
CA ALA A 45 -11.00 -4.07 10.48
C ALA A 45 -10.85 -4.22 12.01
N ALA A 46 -10.68 -5.44 12.51
CA ALA A 46 -10.41 -5.68 13.94
C ALA A 46 -9.07 -5.08 14.42
N GLY A 47 -8.05 -5.05 13.55
CA GLY A 47 -6.79 -4.35 13.83
C GLY A 47 -6.97 -2.83 13.89
N LEU A 48 -7.76 -2.27 12.97
CA LEU A 48 -7.97 -0.83 12.83
C LEU A 48 -8.83 -0.21 13.94
N GLU A 49 -9.54 -0.99 14.75
CA GLU A 49 -10.32 -0.47 15.91
C GLU A 49 -9.46 0.39 16.87
N ARG A 50 -8.15 0.13 16.96
CA ARG A 50 -7.19 0.89 17.78
C ARG A 50 -6.51 2.05 17.04
N PHE A 51 -6.84 2.24 15.76
CA PHE A 51 -6.27 3.27 14.88
C PHE A 51 -7.41 4.01 14.16
N PRO A 52 -8.14 4.91 14.87
CA PRO A 52 -9.39 5.48 14.38
C PRO A 52 -9.27 6.26 13.07
N SER A 53 -8.12 6.87 12.78
CA SER A 53 -7.94 7.61 11.53
C SER A 53 -7.88 6.69 10.30
N LEU A 54 -7.24 5.53 10.42
CA LEU A 54 -7.21 4.49 9.38
C LEU A 54 -8.59 3.87 9.19
N LEU A 55 -9.30 3.57 10.30
CA LEU A 55 -10.66 3.06 10.22
C LEU A 55 -11.59 4.06 9.53
N ALA A 56 -11.52 5.34 9.92
CA ALA A 56 -12.29 6.41 9.29
C ALA A 56 -11.96 6.56 7.80
N ALA A 57 -10.70 6.44 7.40
CA ALA A 57 -10.33 6.47 5.97
C ALA A 57 -11.02 5.34 5.18
N VAL A 58 -11.07 4.12 5.72
CA VAL A 58 -11.76 2.99 5.09
C VAL A 58 -13.27 3.23 5.04
N GLU A 59 -13.88 3.69 6.13
CA GLU A 59 -15.33 3.92 6.22
C GLU A 59 -15.79 5.09 5.33
N ASP A 60 -15.07 6.21 5.36
CA ASP A 60 -15.44 7.43 4.65
C ASP A 60 -15.16 7.34 3.14
N GLN A 61 -14.05 6.71 2.76
CA GLN A 61 -13.72 6.52 1.34
C GLN A 61 -14.41 5.29 0.74
N SER A 62 -14.75 4.28 1.56
CA SER A 62 -15.46 3.06 1.17
C SER A 62 -14.97 2.44 -0.15
N PRO A 63 -13.68 2.07 -0.25
CA PRO A 63 -13.13 1.52 -1.49
C PRO A 63 -13.76 0.17 -1.85
N GLU A 64 -13.58 -0.26 -3.10
CA GLU A 64 -13.75 -1.66 -3.47
C GLU A 64 -12.47 -2.45 -3.13
N LEU A 65 -12.59 -3.63 -2.52
CA LEU A 65 -11.49 -4.58 -2.36
C LEU A 65 -11.56 -5.62 -3.47
N CYS A 66 -10.45 -5.82 -4.17
CA CYS A 66 -10.36 -6.71 -5.31
C CYS A 66 -9.32 -7.80 -5.06
N LEU A 67 -9.67 -9.07 -5.32
CA LEU A 67 -8.69 -10.14 -5.49
C LEU A 67 -8.32 -10.27 -6.96
N SER A 68 -7.03 -10.34 -7.24
CA SER A 68 -6.50 -10.56 -8.58
C SER A 68 -5.48 -11.68 -8.62
N SER A 69 -5.63 -12.54 -9.63
CA SER A 69 -4.64 -13.58 -9.97
C SER A 69 -3.54 -13.07 -10.90
N LYS A 70 -3.60 -11.80 -11.30
CA LYS A 70 -2.64 -11.15 -12.20
C LYS A 70 -2.14 -9.87 -11.56
N MET A 71 -1.00 -9.98 -10.92
CA MET A 71 -0.26 -8.83 -10.41
C MET A 71 1.15 -8.94 -10.93
N ASP A 72 1.61 -7.95 -11.70
CA ASP A 72 2.93 -7.92 -12.35
C ASP A 72 4.05 -7.74 -11.32
N ASN A 73 4.26 -8.78 -10.49
CA ASN A 73 5.14 -8.84 -9.31
C ASN A 73 4.74 -7.96 -8.11
N ALA A 74 3.60 -7.26 -8.18
CA ALA A 74 3.02 -6.58 -7.02
C ALA A 74 2.26 -7.58 -6.12
N HIS A 75 2.24 -7.31 -4.81
CA HIS A 75 1.42 -8.07 -3.86
C HIS A 75 0.06 -7.40 -3.59
N GLY A 76 -0.02 -6.09 -3.82
CA GLY A 76 -1.21 -5.26 -3.78
C GLY A 76 -0.90 -3.87 -4.34
N TYR A 77 -1.94 -3.08 -4.59
CA TYR A 77 -1.84 -1.64 -4.87
C TYR A 77 -3.20 -0.95 -4.67
N PHE A 78 -3.16 0.33 -4.34
CA PHE A 78 -4.32 1.22 -4.35
C PHE A 78 -4.42 1.99 -5.68
N ASP A 79 -5.51 1.75 -6.43
CA ASP A 79 -5.91 2.54 -7.59
C ASP A 79 -6.76 3.74 -7.12
N ILE A 80 -6.15 4.92 -7.17
CA ILE A 80 -6.75 6.20 -6.78
C ILE A 80 -7.93 6.57 -7.72
N GLU A 81 -7.81 6.31 -9.02
CA GLU A 81 -8.82 6.75 -10.00
C GLU A 81 -10.13 5.97 -9.84
N GLN A 82 -10.01 4.68 -9.54
CA GLN A 82 -11.16 3.79 -9.37
C GLN A 82 -11.57 3.59 -7.91
N ASN A 83 -10.80 4.14 -6.96
CA ASN A 83 -10.97 3.93 -5.52
C ASN A 83 -11.03 2.43 -5.17
N ARG A 84 -10.01 1.69 -5.63
CA ARG A 84 -9.91 0.23 -5.52
C ARG A 84 -8.62 -0.18 -4.87
N ILE A 85 -8.68 -1.11 -3.94
CA ILE A 85 -7.49 -1.79 -3.41
C ILE A 85 -7.45 -3.19 -3.99
N TYR A 86 -6.37 -3.49 -4.71
CA TYR A 86 -6.11 -4.80 -5.28
C TYR A 86 -5.17 -5.58 -4.38
N LEU A 87 -5.48 -6.86 -4.17
CA LEU A 87 -4.65 -7.83 -3.45
C LEU A 87 -4.41 -9.06 -4.31
N SER A 88 -3.19 -9.61 -4.24
CA SER A 88 -2.86 -10.83 -4.97
C SER A 88 -3.45 -12.05 -4.27
N ASP A 89 -4.14 -12.92 -5.01
CA ASP A 89 -4.60 -14.22 -4.52
C ASP A 89 -3.47 -15.28 -4.46
N GLN A 90 -2.25 -14.91 -4.86
CA GLN A 90 -1.08 -15.80 -4.90
C GLN A 90 -0.20 -15.71 -3.64
N ILE A 91 -0.60 -14.90 -2.66
CA ILE A 91 0.10 -14.74 -1.38
C ILE A 91 -0.76 -15.25 -0.21
N PRO A 92 -0.16 -15.71 0.90
CA PRO A 92 -0.93 -16.19 2.05
C PRO A 92 -1.80 -15.07 2.67
N ILE A 93 -2.95 -15.43 3.26
CA ILE A 93 -3.87 -14.49 3.92
C ILE A 93 -3.15 -13.55 4.90
N ALA A 94 -2.25 -14.06 5.73
CA ALA A 94 -1.49 -13.22 6.67
C ALA A 94 -0.67 -12.13 5.96
N MET A 95 -0.14 -12.43 4.76
CA MET A 95 0.54 -11.46 3.92
C MET A 95 -0.46 -10.49 3.27
N GLN A 96 -1.62 -10.96 2.81
CA GLN A 96 -2.68 -10.09 2.28
C GLN A 96 -3.17 -9.08 3.31
N VAL A 97 -3.35 -9.50 4.57
CA VAL A 97 -3.68 -8.59 5.68
C VAL A 97 -2.58 -7.54 5.84
N GLY A 98 -1.31 -7.94 5.85
CA GLY A 98 -0.18 -7.00 5.94
C GLY A 98 -0.11 -6.01 4.76
N VAL A 99 -0.38 -6.48 3.54
CA VAL A 99 -0.45 -5.64 2.34
C VAL A 99 -1.65 -4.70 2.41
N LEU A 100 -2.83 -5.18 2.80
CA LEU A 100 -4.01 -4.34 2.94
C LEU A 100 -3.80 -3.23 3.99
N LEU A 101 -3.07 -3.47 5.08
CA LEU A 101 -2.68 -2.42 6.03
C LEU A 101 -1.83 -1.32 5.38
N HIS A 102 -0.93 -1.69 4.46
CA HIS A 102 -0.13 -0.74 3.68
C HIS A 102 -1.01 0.07 2.73
N GLU A 103 -1.89 -0.58 1.98
CA GLU A 103 -2.79 0.10 1.04
C GLU A 103 -3.84 0.97 1.74
N VAL A 104 -4.31 0.59 2.93
CA VAL A 104 -5.19 1.44 3.76
C VAL A 104 -4.47 2.72 4.18
N ARG A 105 -3.15 2.68 4.42
CA ARG A 105 -2.40 3.92 4.67
C ARG A 105 -2.34 4.79 3.42
N HIS A 106 -2.19 4.23 2.21
CA HIS A 106 -2.29 5.02 0.98
C HIS A 106 -3.68 5.65 0.79
N LEU A 107 -4.75 4.92 1.14
CA LEU A 107 -6.11 5.44 1.15
C LEU A 107 -6.26 6.63 2.12
N GLU A 108 -5.71 6.52 3.33
CA GLU A 108 -5.71 7.61 4.31
C GLU A 108 -4.91 8.83 3.80
N GLN A 109 -3.69 8.61 3.30
CA GLN A 109 -2.86 9.67 2.69
C GLN A 109 -3.63 10.41 1.59
N PHE A 110 -4.34 9.67 0.74
CA PHE A 110 -5.21 10.26 -0.30
C PHE A 110 -6.37 11.06 0.31
N SER A 111 -7.06 10.53 1.32
CA SER A 111 -8.16 11.24 1.99
C SER A 111 -7.73 12.55 2.66
N LEU A 112 -6.46 12.63 3.08
CA LEU A 112 -5.84 13.83 3.65
C LEU A 112 -5.31 14.80 2.57
N GLY A 113 -5.42 14.46 1.29
CA GLY A 113 -4.89 15.27 0.19
C GLY A 113 -3.37 15.19 0.01
N ILE A 114 -2.73 14.20 0.63
CA ILE A 114 -1.28 14.01 0.61
C ILE A 114 -0.90 13.18 -0.62
N CYS A 115 -1.02 13.77 -1.81
CA CYS A 115 -0.58 13.19 -3.06
C CYS A 115 0.45 14.10 -3.73
N PRO A 116 1.55 13.57 -4.30
CA PRO A 116 2.53 14.41 -4.97
C PRO A 116 1.89 15.04 -6.20
N SER A 117 2.00 16.37 -6.32
CA SER A 117 1.44 17.11 -7.44
C SER A 117 2.20 16.83 -8.74
N ASP A 118 1.47 16.73 -9.86
CA ASP A 118 2.06 16.65 -11.19
C ASP A 118 2.76 17.95 -11.62
N ASP A 119 2.59 19.06 -10.88
CA ASP A 119 3.32 20.32 -11.08
C ASP A 119 4.75 20.27 -10.48
N LEU A 120 5.15 19.17 -9.84
CA LEU A 120 6.50 18.98 -9.31
C LEU A 120 7.49 18.62 -10.40
N ALA A 121 8.75 19.00 -10.21
CA ALA A 121 9.84 18.41 -10.97
C ALA A 121 9.91 16.89 -10.69
N MET A 122 10.17 16.07 -11.72
CA MET A 122 10.21 14.60 -11.61
C MET A 122 11.03 14.07 -10.41
N LYS A 123 12.20 14.67 -10.12
CA LYS A 123 13.01 14.29 -8.97
C LYS A 123 12.33 14.58 -7.63
N GLU A 124 11.59 15.68 -7.55
CA GLU A 124 10.83 16.09 -6.36
C GLU A 124 9.57 15.23 -6.22
N TYR A 125 8.92 14.88 -7.34
CA TYR A 125 7.86 13.88 -7.37
C TYR A 125 8.34 12.54 -6.79
N ALA A 126 9.46 12.00 -7.30
CA ALA A 126 10.04 10.76 -6.79
C ALA A 126 10.40 10.83 -5.30
N ARG A 127 10.94 11.97 -4.83
CA ARG A 127 11.22 12.16 -3.39
C ARG A 127 9.97 12.15 -2.53
N ALA A 128 8.86 12.72 -3.01
CA ALA A 128 7.59 12.69 -2.32
C ALA A 128 7.00 11.26 -2.30
N THR A 129 7.06 10.53 -3.42
CA THR A 129 6.67 9.11 -3.49
C THR A 129 7.45 8.27 -2.49
N PHE A 130 8.77 8.43 -2.38
CA PHE A 130 9.57 7.69 -1.40
C PHE A 130 9.09 7.91 0.04
N ALA A 131 8.70 9.15 0.37
CA ALA A 131 8.23 9.47 1.70
C ALA A 131 6.87 8.79 1.98
N LEU A 132 5.97 8.75 0.99
CA LEU A 132 4.67 8.08 1.09
C LEU A 132 4.82 6.57 1.30
N GLU A 133 5.73 5.94 0.56
CA GLU A 133 6.01 4.50 0.64
C GLU A 133 6.70 4.11 1.95
N ALA A 134 7.63 4.94 2.42
CA ALA A 134 8.27 4.77 3.72
C ALA A 134 7.24 4.90 4.85
N ASP A 135 6.36 5.88 4.80
CA ASP A 135 5.28 6.07 5.77
C ASP A 135 4.26 4.91 5.75
N ALA A 136 3.82 4.45 4.56
CA ALA A 136 2.93 3.29 4.44
C ALA A 136 3.56 2.00 5.00
N SER A 137 4.87 1.82 4.79
CA SER A 137 5.64 0.72 5.40
C SER A 137 5.66 0.82 6.93
N VAL A 138 5.87 2.01 7.48
CA VAL A 138 5.91 2.25 8.93
C VAL A 138 4.55 1.99 9.56
N VAL A 139 3.47 2.54 8.99
CA VAL A 139 2.13 2.41 9.55
C VAL A 139 1.62 0.97 9.46
N SER A 140 1.88 0.25 8.35
CA SER A 140 1.52 -1.16 8.25
C SER A 140 2.26 -2.02 9.29
N LEU A 141 3.55 -1.74 9.56
CA LEU A 141 4.31 -2.41 10.62
C LEU A 141 3.82 -2.06 12.02
N LEU A 142 3.43 -0.81 12.26
CA LEU A 142 2.84 -0.38 13.54
C LEU A 142 1.55 -1.14 13.84
N VAL A 143 0.62 -1.19 12.89
CA VAL A 143 -0.65 -1.90 13.07
C VAL A 143 -0.39 -3.41 13.21
N ALA A 144 0.47 -3.99 12.38
CA ALA A 144 0.82 -5.41 12.49
C ALA A 144 1.50 -5.77 13.83
N TRP A 145 2.36 -4.88 14.36
CA TRP A 145 2.96 -5.05 15.68
C TRP A 145 1.91 -5.03 16.78
N ASP A 146 0.99 -4.06 16.75
CA ASP A 146 -0.11 -3.98 17.69
C ASP A 146 -1.03 -5.22 17.59
N MET A 147 -1.37 -5.69 16.39
CA MET A 147 -2.11 -6.94 16.19
C MET A 147 -1.38 -8.13 16.82
N LYS A 148 -0.05 -8.22 16.68
CA LYS A 148 0.76 -9.25 17.32
C LYS A 148 0.66 -9.19 18.85
N GLU A 149 0.78 -8.00 19.44
CA GLU A 149 0.66 -7.83 20.90
C GLU A 149 -0.75 -8.17 21.41
N ASN A 150 -1.75 -8.11 20.53
CA ASN A 150 -3.14 -8.45 20.82
C ASN A 150 -3.57 -9.84 20.30
N GLY A 151 -2.62 -10.72 19.99
CA GLY A 151 -2.87 -12.14 19.74
C GLY A 151 -3.03 -12.55 18.27
N ASN A 152 -3.02 -11.62 17.31
CA ASN A 152 -2.91 -11.93 15.88
C ASN A 152 -1.49 -11.63 15.37
N SER A 153 -0.57 -12.57 15.53
CA SER A 153 0.81 -12.41 15.06
C SER A 153 1.02 -12.64 13.56
N GLY A 154 -0.01 -13.09 12.84
CA GLY A 154 0.11 -13.50 11.43
C GLY A 154 0.71 -12.41 10.54
N PRO A 155 0.09 -11.22 10.47
CA PRO A 155 0.55 -10.13 9.60
C PRO A 155 1.97 -9.66 9.95
N TRP A 156 2.29 -9.54 11.24
CA TRP A 156 3.65 -9.18 11.68
C TRP A 156 4.69 -10.20 11.20
N LEU A 157 4.41 -11.49 11.35
CA LEU A 157 5.32 -12.55 10.91
C LEU A 157 5.47 -12.56 9.38
N ALA A 158 4.40 -12.30 8.64
CA ALA A 158 4.44 -12.22 7.18
C ALA A 158 5.30 -11.03 6.71
N LEU A 159 5.02 -9.82 7.21
CA LEU A 159 5.77 -8.60 6.85
C LEU A 159 7.24 -8.69 7.26
N SER A 160 7.53 -9.18 8.47
CA SER A 160 8.92 -9.31 8.96
C SER A 160 9.73 -10.40 8.26
N ALA A 161 9.09 -11.34 7.57
CA ALA A 161 9.74 -12.35 6.75
C ALA A 161 9.85 -11.95 5.26
N TRP A 162 9.17 -10.88 4.83
CA TRP A 162 9.15 -10.46 3.43
C TRP A 162 10.47 -9.77 3.06
N PRO A 163 11.27 -10.28 2.08
CA PRO A 163 12.63 -9.80 1.86
C PRO A 163 12.79 -8.30 1.62
N THR A 164 11.81 -7.65 1.00
CA THR A 164 11.84 -6.20 0.70
C THR A 164 11.38 -5.32 1.87
N GLN A 165 10.83 -5.90 2.94
CA GLN A 165 10.36 -5.22 4.17
C GLN A 165 11.11 -5.66 5.44
N ALA A 166 11.79 -6.81 5.42
CA ALA A 166 12.33 -7.45 6.61
C ALA A 166 13.35 -6.58 7.38
N ASP A 167 14.15 -5.77 6.67
CA ASP A 167 15.09 -4.84 7.30
C ASP A 167 14.38 -3.71 8.05
N ILE A 168 13.31 -3.15 7.46
CA ILE A 168 12.46 -2.12 8.06
C ILE A 168 11.77 -2.68 9.31
N ALA A 169 11.15 -3.85 9.19
CA ALA A 169 10.50 -4.55 10.30
C ALA A 169 11.48 -4.85 11.45
N SER A 170 12.72 -5.24 11.11
CA SER A 170 13.77 -5.49 12.09
C SER A 170 14.15 -4.21 12.86
N SER A 171 14.30 -3.08 12.16
CA SER A 171 14.58 -1.76 12.76
C SER A 171 13.45 -1.35 13.71
N PHE A 172 12.20 -1.39 13.24
CA PHE A 172 11.01 -1.09 14.04
C PHE A 172 10.97 -1.92 15.33
N ALA A 173 11.11 -3.25 15.20
CA ALA A 173 11.03 -4.16 16.32
C ALA A 173 12.18 -4.03 17.31
N SER A 174 13.39 -3.72 16.82
CA SER A 174 14.53 -3.46 17.68
C SER A 174 14.27 -2.25 18.57
N GLU A 175 13.77 -1.17 17.97
CA GLU A 175 13.50 0.07 18.70
C GLU A 175 12.31 -0.09 19.67
N MET A 176 11.20 -0.72 19.25
CA MET A 176 10.08 -1.02 20.14
C MET A 176 10.51 -1.82 21.38
N ARG A 177 11.43 -2.79 21.23
CA ARG A 177 11.95 -3.56 22.38
C ARG A 177 12.90 -2.75 23.26
N ALA A 178 13.59 -1.76 22.71
CA ALA A 178 14.59 -0.96 23.42
C ALA A 178 13.96 0.20 24.20
N SER A 179 13.07 0.96 23.56
CA SER A 179 12.48 2.17 24.13
C SER A 179 11.04 1.99 24.56
N ASN A 180 10.31 1.02 23.98
CA ASN A 180 8.85 0.92 24.09
C ASN A 180 8.15 2.24 23.72
N ASP A 181 8.71 2.96 22.75
CA ASP A 181 8.22 4.24 22.25
C ASP A 181 7.90 4.16 20.76
N VAL A 182 6.61 4.30 20.43
CA VAL A 182 6.11 4.15 19.06
C VAL A 182 6.67 5.22 18.12
N PRO A 183 6.67 6.52 18.44
CA PRO A 183 7.27 7.54 17.57
C PRO A 183 8.75 7.28 17.26
N THR A 184 9.55 6.86 18.24
CA THR A 184 10.96 6.53 18.02
C THR A 184 11.11 5.31 17.10
N ALA A 185 10.33 4.25 17.31
CA ALA A 185 10.34 3.07 16.44
C ALA A 185 9.86 3.36 15.02
N ALA A 186 8.85 4.21 14.87
CA ALA A 186 8.36 4.69 13.59
C ALA A 186 9.44 5.47 12.82
N SER A 187 10.14 6.40 13.49
CA SER A 187 11.28 7.10 12.90
C SER A 187 12.41 6.15 12.48
N ALA A 188 12.76 5.17 13.31
CA ALA A 188 13.81 4.19 12.99
C ALA A 188 13.46 3.30 11.78
N ALA A 189 12.18 2.95 11.63
CA ALA A 189 11.69 2.20 10.48
C ALA A 189 11.63 3.08 9.21
N PHE A 190 11.15 4.31 9.34
CA PHE A 190 11.13 5.28 8.23
C PHE A 190 12.54 5.49 7.68
N ASP A 191 13.53 5.76 8.54
CA ASP A 191 14.92 5.94 8.14
C ASP A 191 15.49 4.68 7.48
N GLN A 192 15.17 3.49 8.02
CA GLN A 192 15.61 2.22 7.47
C GLN A 192 15.07 1.97 6.05
N TRP A 193 13.88 2.47 5.71
CA TRP A 193 13.34 2.38 4.36
C TRP A 193 14.31 3.00 3.32
N TYR A 194 14.95 4.11 3.66
CA TYR A 194 15.90 4.81 2.79
C TYR A 194 17.29 4.16 2.72
N MET A 195 17.61 3.18 3.55
CA MET A 195 18.95 2.57 3.61
C MET A 195 19.20 1.55 2.50
N SER A 196 18.17 1.13 1.76
CA SER A 196 18.30 0.20 0.64
C SER A 196 18.47 0.94 -0.68
N GLU A 197 19.70 0.96 -1.22
CA GLU A 197 19.97 1.55 -2.53
C GLU A 197 19.14 0.91 -3.65
N ALA A 198 18.99 -0.42 -3.61
CA ALA A 198 18.17 -1.16 -4.58
C ALA A 198 16.71 -0.71 -4.54
N ARG A 199 16.12 -0.57 -3.32
CA ARG A 199 14.75 -0.07 -3.15
C ARG A 199 14.61 1.35 -3.70
N LEU A 200 15.55 2.23 -3.39
CA LEU A 200 15.53 3.62 -3.89
C LEU A 200 15.62 3.67 -5.42
N GLU A 201 16.45 2.84 -6.05
CA GLU A 201 16.56 2.77 -7.51
C GLU A 201 15.28 2.24 -8.17
N GLU A 202 14.74 1.13 -7.65
CA GLU A 202 13.49 0.53 -8.14
C GLU A 202 12.33 1.53 -8.08
N TYR A 203 12.12 2.14 -6.91
CA TYR A 203 11.07 3.16 -6.75
C TYR A 203 11.35 4.42 -7.54
N TYR A 204 12.61 4.83 -7.75
CA TYR A 204 12.92 5.99 -8.59
C TYR A 204 12.48 5.74 -10.03
N ILE A 205 12.82 4.58 -10.59
CA ILE A 205 12.48 4.22 -11.97
C ILE A 205 10.96 4.11 -12.14
N ALA A 206 10.28 3.45 -11.20
CA ALA A 206 8.81 3.34 -11.20
C ALA A 206 8.16 4.73 -11.14
N SER A 207 8.51 5.55 -10.14
CA SER A 207 7.94 6.89 -9.95
C SER A 207 8.15 7.81 -11.16
N CYS A 208 9.31 7.71 -11.82
CA CYS A 208 9.61 8.50 -13.00
C CYS A 208 8.82 8.03 -14.22
N SER A 209 8.63 6.72 -14.39
CA SER A 209 7.80 6.16 -15.45
C SER A 209 6.34 6.61 -15.28
N ASP A 210 5.79 6.46 -14.08
CA ASP A 210 4.42 6.88 -13.76
C ASP A 210 4.21 8.39 -13.96
N PHE A 211 5.21 9.20 -13.57
CA PHE A 211 5.18 10.64 -13.79
C PHE A 211 5.12 10.99 -15.29
N LEU A 212 5.91 10.32 -16.12
CA LEU A 212 5.88 10.53 -17.56
C LEU A 212 4.54 10.12 -18.16
N ASP A 213 3.99 8.98 -17.75
CA ASP A 213 2.69 8.50 -18.22
C ASP A 213 1.56 9.48 -17.85
N ARG A 214 1.55 10.02 -16.62
CA ARG A 214 0.58 11.06 -16.21
C ARG A 214 0.75 12.39 -16.95
N GLN A 215 1.99 12.83 -17.19
CA GLN A 215 2.25 14.02 -18.00
C GLN A 215 1.74 13.83 -19.44
N ASP A 216 2.01 12.67 -20.02
CA ASP A 216 1.54 12.32 -21.36
C ASP A 216 0.01 12.20 -21.42
N ALA A 217 -0.64 11.66 -20.40
CA ALA A 217 -2.11 11.59 -20.32
C ALA A 217 -2.73 12.98 -20.18
N SER A 218 -2.18 13.83 -19.31
CA SER A 218 -2.73 15.16 -19.02
C SER A 218 -2.50 16.19 -20.13
N LYS A 219 -1.50 15.98 -21.00
CA LYS A 219 -1.07 16.93 -22.06
C LYS A 219 -0.70 18.32 -21.51
N THR A 220 -0.38 18.41 -20.23
CA THR A 220 -0.07 19.66 -19.55
C THR A 220 1.37 20.09 -19.85
N LEU A 221 1.63 21.39 -19.92
CA LEU A 221 3.01 21.89 -19.99
C LEU A 221 3.65 21.77 -18.60
N PRO A 222 4.82 21.12 -18.45
CA PRO A 222 5.43 20.89 -17.15
C PRO A 222 5.73 22.20 -16.41
N ARG A 223 5.40 22.22 -15.12
CA ARG A 223 5.88 23.21 -14.17
C ARG A 223 6.97 22.53 -13.32
N TYR A 224 8.06 23.24 -13.02
CA TYR A 224 9.22 22.67 -12.33
C TYR A 224 9.23 23.09 -10.85
N GLN A 225 8.15 22.81 -10.12
CA GLN A 225 8.04 23.22 -8.73
C GLN A 225 8.82 22.25 -7.81
N LEU A 226 9.23 22.76 -6.64
CA LEU A 226 9.80 21.97 -5.56
C LEU A 226 8.68 21.46 -4.64
N VAL A 227 8.95 20.39 -3.87
CA VAL A 227 8.02 19.94 -2.81
C VAL A 227 7.78 21.08 -1.82
N PRO A 228 6.53 21.36 -1.40
CA PRO A 228 6.23 22.33 -0.36
C PRO A 228 7.02 22.06 0.94
N ALA A 229 7.36 23.12 1.68
CA ALA A 229 8.20 23.01 2.87
C ALA A 229 7.52 22.25 4.02
N ASP A 230 6.20 22.24 4.05
CA ASP A 230 5.31 21.62 5.05
C ASP A 230 4.85 20.21 4.68
N PHE A 231 5.16 19.71 3.48
CA PHE A 231 4.71 18.38 3.01
C PHE A 231 5.05 17.25 4.00
N LEU A 232 6.26 17.26 4.57
CA LEU A 232 6.68 16.25 5.54
C LEU A 232 6.00 16.40 6.90
N ASP A 233 5.64 17.63 7.30
CA ASP A 233 4.94 17.88 8.57
C ASP A 233 3.47 17.41 8.52
N GLU A 234 2.89 17.40 7.32
CA GLU A 234 1.55 16.85 7.07
C GLU A 234 1.60 15.32 6.98
N LEU A 235 2.59 14.77 6.26
CA LEU A 235 2.78 13.33 6.10
C LEU A 235 3.09 12.61 7.41
N CYS A 236 3.99 13.15 8.23
CA CYS A 236 4.64 12.37 9.29
C CYS A 236 3.91 12.43 10.63
N ARG A 237 2.66 11.98 10.56
CA ARG A 237 1.71 11.85 11.65
C ARG A 237 1.26 10.40 11.74
N LEU A 238 1.37 9.85 12.94
CA LEU A 238 0.83 8.54 13.30
C LEU A 238 -0.70 8.59 13.34
N PRO A 239 -1.38 7.43 13.27
CA PRO A 239 -2.85 7.39 13.28
C PRO A 239 -3.52 7.94 14.57
N ASP A 240 -2.75 8.10 15.65
CA ASP A 240 -3.23 8.75 16.88
C ASP A 240 -3.06 10.28 16.87
N GLY A 241 -2.55 10.83 15.76
CA GLY A 241 -2.29 12.26 15.54
C GLY A 241 -0.94 12.74 16.08
N SER A 242 -0.18 11.89 16.77
CA SER A 242 1.18 12.25 17.20
C SER A 242 2.13 12.31 16.01
N SER A 243 3.14 13.17 16.06
CA SER A 243 4.15 13.32 15.00
C SER A 243 5.37 12.45 15.27
N TYR A 244 6.00 11.92 14.23
CA TYR A 244 7.32 11.30 14.30
C TYR A 244 8.33 12.06 13.45
N SER A 245 9.62 11.97 13.78
CA SER A 245 10.67 12.63 13.00
C SER A 245 10.84 11.87 11.69
N CYS A 246 10.39 12.47 10.60
CA CYS A 246 10.70 12.01 9.26
C CYS A 246 11.46 13.13 8.55
N SER A 247 12.63 12.79 8.02
CA SER A 247 13.37 13.67 7.14
C SER A 247 14.16 12.75 6.24
N PRO A 248 14.05 12.85 4.91
CA PRO A 248 14.88 12.05 4.02
C PRO A 248 16.33 12.18 4.48
N PRO A 249 17.02 11.08 4.83
CA PRO A 249 18.37 11.16 5.34
C PRO A 249 19.26 11.85 4.30
N LYS A 250 20.25 12.62 4.77
CA LYS A 250 21.24 13.21 3.86
C LYS A 250 22.08 12.08 3.25
N VAL A 251 21.67 11.60 2.09
CA VAL A 251 22.45 10.63 1.33
C VAL A 251 23.67 11.36 0.78
N GLU A 252 24.83 11.22 1.44
CA GLU A 252 26.12 11.57 0.85
C GLU A 252 26.35 10.62 -0.32
N ARG A 253 26.04 11.07 -1.55
CA ARG A 253 26.44 10.34 -2.75
C ARG A 253 27.97 10.26 -2.76
N ARG A 254 28.52 9.05 -2.63
CA ARG A 254 29.92 8.77 -2.95
C ARG A 254 30.14 8.74 -4.45
#